data_AF-A0A534YYE8-F1
#
_entry.id   AF-A0A534YYE8-F1
#
_cell.length_a   1.000
_cell.length_b   1.000
_cell.length_c   1.000
_cell.angle_alpha   90.00
_cell.angle_beta   90.00
_cell.angle_gamma   90.00
#
_symmetry.space_group_name_H-M   'P 1'
#
loop_
_entity.id
_entity.type
_entity.pdbx_description
1 polymer ?
#
loop_
_entity_poly.entity_id
_entity_poly.type
_entity_poly.pdbx_seq_one_letter_code
_entity_poly.pdbx_strand_id
1 'polypeptide(L)'
;MDTIRDSVRARYAETAIKLRDGGSCCDSSCCGGSDAISGPIGEDEYSRAEVEALGLSLGASLGCGNPTALAQLHAGEVVLDLGSGPGLDVLLSARRVSPGGHAYGVDMTDEMLLLANENKARAGVENATFLKGTIEAIPLSDAAVDVVISNCV
;
A
#
# COMPACT_ATOMS: atom_id res chain seq x y z
N MET A 1 -22.05 9.46 -12.28
CA MET A 1 -21.11 9.21 -11.16
C MET A 1 -19.70 8.84 -11.64
N ASP A 2 -19.47 8.50 -12.91
CA ASP A 2 -18.16 7.99 -13.38
C ASP A 2 -17.05 9.03 -13.57
N THR A 3 -17.39 10.31 -13.82
CA THR A 3 -16.41 11.36 -14.12
C THR A 3 -15.46 11.70 -12.98
N ILE A 4 -15.92 11.61 -11.73
CA ILE A 4 -15.06 11.86 -10.56
C ILE A 4 -14.09 10.70 -10.37
N ARG A 5 -14.57 9.46 -10.46
CA ARG A 5 -13.74 8.25 -10.31
C ARG A 5 -12.66 8.18 -11.40
N ASP A 6 -13.01 8.48 -12.65
CA ASP A 6 -12.04 8.52 -13.74
C ASP A 6 -10.96 9.60 -13.51
N SER A 7 -11.35 10.75 -12.94
CA SER A 7 -10.41 11.82 -12.59
C SER A 7 -9.47 11.41 -11.45
N VAL A 8 -9.98 10.70 -10.44
CA VAL A 8 -9.17 10.15 -9.35
C VAL A 8 -8.21 9.09 -9.90
N ARG A 9 -8.69 8.14 -10.69
CA ARG A 9 -7.87 7.11 -11.34
C ARG A 9 -6.72 7.73 -12.14
N ALA A 10 -7.01 8.74 -12.97
CA ALA A 10 -6.00 9.41 -13.78
C ALA A 10 -4.91 10.06 -12.93
N ARG A 11 -5.28 10.73 -11.82
CA ARG A 11 -4.30 11.33 -10.90
C ARG A 11 -3.38 10.29 -10.26
N TYR A 12 -3.93 9.17 -9.79
CA TYR A 12 -3.10 8.11 -9.19
C TYR A 12 -2.23 7.41 -10.23
N ALA A 13 -2.71 7.21 -11.46
CA ALA A 13 -1.91 6.67 -12.55
C ALA A 13 -0.72 7.59 -12.91
N GLU A 14 -0.94 8.91 -12.99
CA GLU A 14 0.15 9.87 -13.20
C GLU A 14 1.18 9.87 -12.07
N THR A 15 0.70 9.76 -10.82
CA THR A 15 1.57 9.66 -9.64
C THR A 15 2.41 8.39 -9.67
N ALA A 16 1.83 7.24 -10.05
CA ALA A 16 2.55 5.99 -10.23
C ALA A 16 3.71 6.14 -11.23
N ILE A 17 3.47 6.76 -12.38
CA ILE A 17 4.50 7.01 -13.38
C ILE A 17 5.65 7.85 -12.79
N LYS A 18 5.33 8.90 -12.03
CA LYS A 18 6.34 9.76 -11.37
C LYS A 18 7.15 9.01 -10.31
N LEU A 19 6.51 8.13 -9.54
CA LEU A 19 7.17 7.28 -8.55
C LEU A 19 8.18 6.32 -9.20
N ARG A 20 7.83 5.75 -10.36
CA ARG A 20 8.72 4.88 -11.13
C ARG A 20 10.00 5.60 -11.59
N ASP A 21 9.87 6.87 -11.97
CA ASP A 21 10.97 7.69 -12.46
C ASP A 21 11.81 8.32 -11.32
N GLY A 22 11.61 7.89 -10.07
CA GLY A 22 12.38 8.30 -8.90
C GLY A 22 11.88 9.57 -8.21
N GLY A 23 10.67 10.05 -8.54
CA GLY A 23 10.04 11.18 -7.87
C GLY A 23 9.57 10.80 -6.46
N SER A 24 10.00 11.54 -5.44
CA SER A 24 9.40 11.48 -4.10
C SER A 24 8.09 12.25 -4.10
N CYS A 25 6.99 11.61 -3.70
CA CYS A 25 5.66 12.21 -3.66
C CYS A 25 5.42 13.18 -2.49
N CYS A 26 6.45 13.48 -1.69
CA CYS A 26 6.37 14.43 -0.58
C CYS A 26 6.50 15.90 -1.03
N ASP A 27 6.04 16.26 -2.23
CA ASP A 27 5.97 17.66 -2.64
C ASP A 27 4.53 18.16 -2.44
N SER A 28 4.28 18.68 -1.23
CA SER A 28 3.27 19.64 -0.73
C SER A 28 1.82 19.70 -1.27
N SER A 29 1.45 18.91 -2.29
CA SER A 29 0.20 19.06 -3.05
C SER A 29 -0.76 17.87 -2.94
N CYS A 30 -0.36 16.75 -2.32
CA CYS A 30 -1.29 15.65 -2.02
C CYS A 30 -1.98 15.83 -0.66
N CYS A 31 -1.31 16.45 0.31
CA CYS A 31 -1.88 16.81 1.61
C CYS A 31 -1.93 18.34 1.70
N GLY A 32 -3.05 18.93 1.31
CA GLY A 32 -3.21 20.37 1.38
C GLY A 32 -3.19 20.86 2.83
N GLY A 33 -2.18 21.68 3.16
CA GLY A 33 -2.31 22.74 4.16
C GLY A 33 -1.51 22.58 5.45
N SER A 34 -0.61 23.56 5.64
CA SER A 34 0.00 24.06 6.88
C SER A 34 0.93 23.14 7.67
N ASP A 35 2.04 23.75 8.06
CA ASP A 35 2.99 23.32 9.09
C ASP A 35 2.41 22.37 10.14
N ALA A 36 3.15 21.26 10.33
CA ALA A 36 2.99 20.19 11.32
C ALA A 36 1.99 19.06 10.97
N ILE A 37 2.50 17.83 10.90
CA ILE A 37 2.18 16.75 11.85
C ILE A 37 3.53 16.11 12.23
N SER A 38 4.34 16.84 12.99
CA SER A 38 4.73 16.37 14.32
C SER A 38 3.55 16.53 15.28
N GLY A 39 2.62 15.57 15.25
CA GLY A 39 1.48 15.44 16.16
C GLY A 39 1.47 14.05 16.79
N PRO A 40 0.82 13.84 17.96
CA PRO A 40 1.18 12.84 18.97
C PRO A 40 0.67 11.42 18.64
N ILE A 41 1.12 10.88 17.51
CA ILE A 41 0.99 9.47 17.16
C ILE A 41 2.43 9.01 17.05
N GLY A 42 2.85 8.23 18.04
CA GLY A 42 4.25 7.99 18.39
C GLY A 42 5.07 7.31 17.29
N GLU A 43 6.37 7.25 17.58
CA GLU A 43 7.55 6.58 17.01
C GLU A 43 7.43 5.43 15.97
N ASP A 44 6.23 5.00 15.55
CA ASP A 44 5.94 3.91 14.62
C ASP A 44 5.68 4.40 13.18
N GLU A 45 6.59 5.21 12.64
CA GLU A 45 6.77 5.23 11.18
C GLU A 45 7.24 3.84 10.69
N TYR A 46 7.07 3.54 9.40
CA TYR A 46 7.70 2.37 8.81
C TYR A 46 9.18 2.34 9.21
N SER A 47 9.63 1.25 9.85
CA SER A 47 11.04 1.23 10.22
C SER A 47 11.88 1.25 8.94
N ARG A 48 12.84 2.17 8.87
CA ARG A 48 13.72 2.30 7.70
C ARG A 48 14.36 0.96 7.33
N ALA A 49 14.69 0.16 8.34
CA ALA A 49 15.24 -1.18 8.18
C ALA A 49 14.27 -2.14 7.46
N GLU A 50 12.97 -2.11 7.76
CA GLU A 50 11.99 -2.96 7.07
C GLU A 50 11.81 -2.56 5.61
N VAL A 51 11.76 -1.24 5.33
CA VAL A 51 11.61 -0.70 3.98
C VAL A 51 12.86 -1.00 3.14
N GLU A 52 14.06 -0.80 3.72
CA GLU A 52 15.33 -1.16 3.09
C GLU A 52 15.45 -2.67 2.87
N ALA A 53 14.96 -3.49 3.81
CA ALA A 53 14.96 -4.95 3.66
C ALA A 53 14.02 -5.43 2.54
N LEU A 54 13.05 -4.61 2.11
CA LEU A 54 12.23 -4.84 0.91
C LEU A 54 12.90 -4.29 -0.35
N GLY A 55 14.03 -3.59 -0.23
CA GLY A 55 14.67 -2.89 -1.34
C GLY A 55 13.82 -1.73 -1.87
N LEU A 56 12.98 -1.13 -1.03
CA LEU A 56 12.10 -0.02 -1.36
C LEU A 56 12.60 1.28 -0.72
N SER A 57 12.05 2.41 -1.16
CA SER A 57 12.23 3.71 -0.51
C SER A 57 10.93 4.16 0.15
N LEU A 58 11.02 4.97 1.20
CA LEU A 58 9.83 5.57 1.85
C LEU A 58 8.98 6.40 0.88
N GLY A 59 9.57 6.90 -0.22
CA GLY A 59 8.86 7.57 -1.29
C GLY A 59 7.87 6.67 -2.04
N ALA A 60 7.96 5.34 -1.88
CA ALA A 60 6.95 4.40 -2.37
C ALA A 60 5.69 4.39 -1.49
N SER A 61 5.67 5.00 -0.30
CA SER A 61 4.41 5.16 0.44
C SER A 61 3.72 6.46 0.03
N LEU A 62 2.44 6.36 -0.28
CA LEU A 62 1.55 7.52 -0.49
C LEU A 62 0.65 7.80 0.71
N GLY A 63 0.73 6.97 1.76
CA GLY A 63 -0.12 7.07 2.96
C GLY A 63 0.43 8.04 4.02
N CYS A 64 -0.39 8.36 5.01
CA CYS A 64 -0.05 9.28 6.10
C CYS A 64 0.41 8.58 7.41
N GLY A 65 0.70 7.27 7.37
CA GLY A 65 1.14 6.49 8.54
C GLY A 65 1.46 5.04 8.21
N ASN A 66 1.69 4.20 9.23
CA ASN A 66 1.93 2.76 9.09
C ASN A 66 0.76 1.94 9.72
N PRO A 67 -0.25 1.54 8.94
CA PRO A 67 -1.37 0.75 9.46
C PRO A 67 -0.93 -0.65 9.92
N THR A 68 0.17 -1.19 9.39
CA THR A 68 0.73 -2.50 9.80
C THR A 68 1.44 -2.47 11.14
N ALA A 69 1.81 -1.28 11.65
CA ALA A 69 2.28 -1.12 13.02
C ALA A 69 1.14 -1.21 14.05
N LEU A 70 -0.08 -0.83 13.63
CA LEU A 70 -1.27 -0.86 14.48
C LEU A 70 -2.02 -2.21 14.41
N ALA A 71 -1.88 -2.95 13.31
CA ALA A 71 -2.45 -4.28 13.16
C ALA A 71 -1.53 -5.34 13.79
N GLN A 72 -2.03 -6.07 14.81
CA GLN A 72 -1.36 -7.28 15.33
C GLN A 72 -1.55 -8.41 14.31
N LEU A 73 -0.70 -8.43 13.29
CA LEU A 73 -0.70 -9.48 12.27
C LEU A 73 0.03 -10.71 12.80
N HIS A 74 -0.59 -11.88 12.60
CA HIS A 74 -0.08 -13.15 13.05
C HIS A 74 0.22 -14.09 11.87
N ALA A 75 1.20 -14.97 12.08
CA ALA A 75 1.52 -16.01 11.11
C ALA A 75 0.28 -16.87 10.81
N GLY A 76 -0.01 -17.10 9.52
CA GLY A 76 -1.17 -17.87 9.08
C GLY A 76 -2.38 -17.03 8.67
N GLU A 77 -2.41 -15.73 8.99
CA GLU A 77 -3.54 -14.85 8.65
C GLU A 77 -3.55 -14.44 7.18
N VAL A 78 -4.75 -14.21 6.65
CA VAL A 78 -4.98 -13.62 5.34
C VAL A 78 -5.36 -12.16 5.50
N VAL A 79 -4.56 -11.26 4.92
CA VAL A 79 -4.71 -9.81 5.04
C VAL A 79 -5.17 -9.21 3.72
N LEU A 80 -6.05 -8.21 3.75
CA LEU A 80 -6.42 -7.39 2.61
C LEU A 80 -6.09 -5.92 2.85
N ASP A 81 -5.34 -5.32 1.94
CA ASP A 81 -5.08 -3.89 1.87
C ASP A 81 -5.95 -3.24 0.79
N LEU A 82 -6.76 -2.26 1.20
CA LEU A 82 -7.64 -1.49 0.32
C LEU A 82 -6.93 -0.24 -0.18
N GLY A 83 -6.74 -0.15 -1.50
CA GLY A 83 -6.00 0.92 -2.17
C GLY A 83 -4.49 0.77 -1.98
N SER A 84 -3.96 -0.40 -2.32
CA SER A 84 -2.60 -0.81 -1.96
C SER A 84 -1.48 0.01 -2.60
N GLY A 85 -1.78 0.82 -3.62
CA GLY A 85 -0.79 1.61 -4.35
C GLY A 85 0.36 0.74 -4.83
N PRO A 86 1.63 1.17 -4.65
CA PRO A 86 2.81 0.41 -5.06
C PRO A 86 3.16 -0.73 -4.07
N GLY A 87 2.29 -1.04 -3.10
CA GLY A 87 2.30 -2.31 -2.37
C GLY A 87 3.16 -2.37 -1.11
N LEU A 88 3.60 -1.24 -0.54
CA LEU A 88 4.43 -1.25 0.68
C LEU A 88 3.73 -1.98 1.84
N ASP A 89 2.50 -1.59 2.17
CA ASP A 89 1.72 -2.16 3.27
C ASP A 89 1.42 -3.65 3.07
N VAL A 90 1.11 -4.06 1.83
CA VAL A 90 0.91 -5.46 1.46
C VAL A 90 2.18 -6.28 1.66
N LEU A 91 3.33 -5.78 1.22
CA LEU A 91 4.61 -6.50 1.32
C LEU A 91 5.09 -6.63 2.77
N LEU A 92 4.87 -5.60 3.58
CA LEU A 92 5.12 -5.65 5.03
C LEU A 92 4.19 -6.62 5.74
N SER A 93 2.91 -6.64 5.36
CA SER A 93 1.92 -7.58 5.87
C SER A 93 2.29 -9.02 5.51
N ALA A 94 2.66 -9.28 4.26
CA ALA A 94 3.07 -10.59 3.78
C ALA A 94 4.25 -11.17 4.58
N ARG A 95 5.22 -10.33 4.95
CA ARG A 95 6.33 -10.75 5.82
C ARG A 95 5.87 -11.08 7.25
N ARG A 96 4.93 -10.30 7.81
CA ARG A 96 4.41 -10.50 9.18
C ARG A 96 3.55 -11.75 9.32
N VAL A 97 2.75 -12.07 8.31
CA VAL A 97 1.87 -13.26 8.34
C VAL A 97 2.56 -14.54 7.87
N SER A 98 3.85 -14.48 7.55
CA SER A 98 4.65 -15.66 7.25
C SER A 98 5.12 -16.36 8.55
N PRO A 99 5.21 -17.70 8.57
CA PRO A 99 4.78 -18.63 7.53
C PRO A 99 3.26 -18.89 7.55
N GLY A 100 2.72 -19.32 6.40
CA GLY A 100 1.36 -19.85 6.29
C GLY A 100 0.26 -18.84 5.97
N GLY A 101 0.52 -17.54 6.13
CA GLY A 101 -0.41 -16.47 5.77
C GLY A 101 -0.14 -15.86 4.39
N HIS A 102 -1.05 -14.99 3.95
CA HIS A 102 -1.01 -14.35 2.63
C HIS A 102 -1.54 -12.92 2.68
N ALA A 103 -0.97 -12.00 1.90
CA ALA A 103 -1.46 -10.63 1.81
C ALA A 103 -1.99 -10.30 0.41
N TYR A 104 -3.18 -9.74 0.36
CA TYR A 104 -3.81 -9.22 -0.84
C TYR A 104 -3.78 -7.70 -0.84
N GLY A 105 -3.48 -7.09 -1.99
CA GLY A 105 -3.66 -5.67 -2.24
C GLY A 105 -4.66 -5.44 -3.35
N VAL A 106 -5.59 -4.50 -3.17
CA VAL A 106 -6.51 -4.07 -4.23
C VAL A 106 -6.19 -2.64 -4.63
N ASP A 107 -5.98 -2.39 -5.92
CA ASP A 107 -5.85 -1.05 -6.49
C ASP A 107 -6.63 -0.95 -7.81
N MET A 108 -7.10 0.26 -8.13
CA MET A 108 -7.91 0.52 -9.31
C MET A 108 -7.07 0.80 -10.57
N THR A 109 -5.78 1.11 -10.42
CA THR A 109 -4.88 1.53 -11.52
C THR A 109 -3.93 0.42 -11.94
N ASP A 110 -3.76 0.23 -13.25
CA ASP A 110 -2.81 -0.77 -13.78
C ASP A 110 -1.36 -0.36 -13.45
N GLU A 111 -1.09 0.94 -13.40
CA GLU A 111 0.23 1.51 -13.14
C GLU A 111 0.71 1.22 -11.71
N MET A 112 -0.17 1.34 -10.70
CA MET A 112 0.17 0.97 -9.32
C MET A 112 0.38 -0.53 -9.18
N LEU A 113 -0.46 -1.35 -9.81
CA LEU A 113 -0.32 -2.80 -9.77
C LEU A 113 0.98 -3.26 -10.44
N LEU A 114 1.40 -2.62 -11.53
CA LEU A 114 2.69 -2.89 -12.16
C LEU A 114 3.83 -2.62 -11.18
N LEU A 115 3.86 -1.44 -10.57
CA LEU A 115 4.85 -1.07 -9.56
C LEU A 115 4.85 -2.02 -8.37
N ALA A 116 3.68 -2.39 -7.88
CA ALA A 116 3.53 -3.31 -6.76
C ALA A 116 4.11 -4.68 -7.06
N ASN A 117 3.91 -5.19 -8.27
CA ASN A 117 4.49 -6.47 -8.70
C ASN A 117 6.02 -6.37 -8.91
N GLU A 118 6.54 -5.25 -9.43
CA GLU A 118 7.98 -5.00 -9.51
C GLU A 118 8.61 -4.96 -8.10
N ASN A 119 7.95 -4.27 -7.17
CA ASN A 119 8.37 -4.19 -5.76
C ASN A 119 8.33 -5.56 -5.08
N LYS A 120 7.29 -6.36 -5.32
CA LYS A 120 7.18 -7.74 -4.84
C LYS A 120 8.37 -8.59 -5.30
N ALA A 121 8.67 -8.55 -6.61
CA ALA A 121 9.78 -9.30 -7.18
C ALA A 121 11.13 -8.86 -6.59
N ARG A 122 11.35 -7.55 -6.44
CA ARG A 122 12.57 -7.00 -5.82
C ARG A 122 12.70 -7.38 -4.34
N ALA A 123 11.59 -7.41 -3.61
CA ALA A 123 11.54 -7.77 -2.20
C ALA A 123 11.68 -9.27 -1.93
N GLY A 124 11.58 -10.11 -2.97
CA GLY A 124 11.60 -11.57 -2.85
C GLY A 124 10.44 -12.15 -2.04
N VAL A 125 9.28 -11.48 -2.06
CA VAL A 125 8.08 -11.88 -1.30
C VAL A 125 7.16 -12.69 -2.20
N GLU A 126 6.87 -13.94 -1.85
CA GLU A 126 6.04 -14.83 -2.67
C GLU A 126 4.56 -14.82 -2.26
N ASN A 127 4.27 -14.66 -0.96
CA ASN A 127 2.93 -14.71 -0.37
C ASN A 127 2.18 -13.37 -0.40
N ALA A 128 2.30 -12.66 -1.51
CA ALA A 128 1.58 -11.41 -1.79
C ALA A 128 0.89 -11.46 -3.15
N THR A 129 -0.34 -10.95 -3.26
CA THR A 129 -1.07 -10.88 -4.55
C THR A 129 -1.76 -9.53 -4.70
N PHE A 130 -1.50 -8.87 -5.84
CA PHE A 130 -2.14 -7.61 -6.19
C PHE A 130 -3.26 -7.84 -7.19
N LEU A 131 -4.45 -7.33 -6.87
CA LEU A 131 -5.69 -7.55 -7.60
C LEU A 131 -6.19 -6.21 -8.14
N LYS A 132 -6.58 -6.21 -9.42
CA LYS A 132 -7.26 -5.06 -10.00
C LYS A 132 -8.71 -5.04 -9.55
N GLY A 133 -9.11 -3.94 -8.93
CA GLY A 133 -10.48 -3.77 -8.46
C GLY A 133 -10.69 -2.39 -7.86
N THR A 134 -11.92 -2.11 -7.43
CA THR A 134 -12.18 -0.94 -6.60
C THR A 134 -12.52 -1.40 -5.19
N ILE A 135 -12.39 -0.51 -4.21
CA ILE A 135 -12.69 -0.83 -2.81
C ILE A 135 -14.17 -1.19 -2.60
N GLU A 136 -15.06 -0.72 -3.48
CA GLU A 136 -16.49 -1.06 -3.48
C GLU A 136 -16.80 -2.40 -4.15
N ALA A 137 -15.85 -2.98 -4.90
CA ALA A 137 -16.03 -4.19 -5.68
C ALA A 137 -14.77 -5.07 -5.61
N ILE A 138 -14.53 -5.63 -4.42
CA ILE A 138 -13.35 -6.44 -4.11
C ILE A 138 -13.46 -7.80 -4.84
N PRO A 139 -12.45 -8.21 -5.62
CA PRO A 139 -12.45 -9.47 -6.36
C PRO A 139 -12.02 -10.67 -5.49
N LEU A 140 -12.63 -10.81 -4.31
CA LEU A 140 -12.41 -11.92 -3.37
C LEU A 140 -13.77 -12.52 -2.96
N SER A 141 -13.78 -13.79 -2.58
CA SER A 141 -14.99 -14.44 -2.07
C SER A 141 -15.34 -13.92 -0.66
N ASP A 142 -16.60 -14.10 -0.27
CA ASP A 142 -17.06 -13.82 1.08
C ASP A 142 -16.21 -14.58 2.12
N ALA A 143 -15.94 -13.92 3.25
CA ALA A 143 -15.16 -14.46 4.38
C ALA A 143 -13.75 -15.00 3.99
N ALA A 144 -13.12 -14.43 2.96
CA ALA A 144 -11.80 -14.87 2.48
C ALA A 144 -10.61 -14.32 3.28
N VAL A 145 -10.80 -13.34 4.16
CA VAL A 145 -9.71 -12.60 4.82
C VAL A 145 -9.99 -12.45 6.31
N ASP A 146 -8.92 -12.50 7.12
CA ASP A 146 -8.97 -12.37 8.57
C ASP A 146 -8.84 -10.91 9.01
N VAL A 147 -8.03 -10.13 8.28
CA VAL A 147 -7.71 -8.74 8.61
C VAL A 147 -7.84 -7.85 7.37
N VAL A 148 -8.42 -6.66 7.55
CA VAL A 148 -8.47 -5.60 6.52
C VAL A 148 -7.71 -4.39 7.02
N ILE A 149 -6.79 -3.89 6.21
CA ILE A 149 -6.05 -2.64 6.44
C ILE A 149 -6.32 -1.65 5.31
N SER A 150 -6.06 -0.38 5.59
CA SER A 150 -6.13 0.69 4.60
C SER A 150 -5.34 1.90 5.09
N ASN A 151 -4.69 2.59 4.17
CA ASN A 151 -3.86 3.75 4.46
C ASN A 151 -4.22 4.94 3.56
N CYS A 152 -5.08 5.83 4.06
CA CYS A 152 -5.46 7.09 3.41
C CYS A 152 -5.99 6.95 1.96
N VAL A 153 -7.05 6.14 1.81
CA VAL A 153 -7.73 5.85 0.53
C VAL A 153 -9.12 6.43 0.43
#